data_AF-A0A3B7N0J0-F1
#
_entry.id   AF-A0A3B7N0J0-F1
#
_cell.length_a   1.000
_cell.length_b   1.000
_cell.length_c   1.000
_cell.angle_alpha   90.00
_cell.angle_beta   90.00
_cell.angle_gamma   90.00
#
_symmetry.space_group_name_H-M   'P 1'
#
loop_
_entity.id
_entity.type
_entity.pdbx_description
1 polymer ?
#
loop_
_entity_poly.entity_id
_entity_poly.type
_entity_poly.pdbx_seq_one_letter_code
_entity_poly.pdbx_strand_id
1 'polypeptide(L)'
;MPSKIYKSLLTLATAGLLLSACKKWDDHNAITDANVDKDLFTQISENTNLSKFTELLIKTGYDKVIASSKTFTVFAPTNAALATLDPAIANDGPKLRLFVANHIANQTWQTNAAITPLRLKMLSDKYNNMLGNKLEDATIAEADHYAKNGVFHIIDKLVPALPNTWEFIESNPEAPSKQKDYLLSLFRNVFDTTNAVQIGVDPATGKPIYQPGTDSVKTNLFWRNVYDLRDEKKQYTLFVLANDAWDTEVTKYKPFYVTGSDDSTVNLANWSVVKDFAIEGVYDAATIPDTILSKFNIKVGIEKSAIAKTVKTSNGVVFIMNKIAVRPIDKYPPLVIQAENYNTVSNDRRGNTYFREKYNPVTGYDFRDVLVYNHGVALFNLGYRLSGMPSIKYKAYWVAVHDNINGSTATFTQKLGIGTATSTLLPYVTVNLNNYNEVYLGEFPLTVYNPTLMIYLTAFNGTAAIANTLVCDYIRLVPVL
;
A
#
# COMPACT_ATOMS: atom_id res chain seq x y z
N MET A 1 -40.10 80.95 -23.45
CA MET A 1 -39.73 80.55 -22.08
C MET A 1 -40.28 79.14 -21.81
N PRO A 2 -39.49 78.08 -22.00
CA PRO A 2 -39.58 76.93 -21.06
C PRO A 2 -38.25 76.14 -20.91
N SER A 3 -37.07 76.78 -20.93
CA SER A 3 -35.78 76.04 -20.92
C SER A 3 -35.06 75.99 -19.57
N LYS A 4 -35.47 76.79 -18.58
CA LYS A 4 -34.81 76.83 -17.26
C LYS A 4 -35.39 75.85 -16.24
N ILE A 5 -36.66 75.48 -16.37
CA ILE A 5 -37.33 74.56 -15.43
C ILE A 5 -36.88 73.10 -15.67
N TYR A 6 -36.65 72.71 -16.93
CA TYR A 6 -36.19 71.35 -17.26
C TYR A 6 -34.76 71.04 -16.79
N LYS A 7 -33.84 72.01 -16.80
CA LYS A 7 -32.47 71.78 -16.32
C LYS A 7 -32.40 71.62 -14.80
N SER A 8 -33.25 72.31 -14.04
CA SER A 8 -33.33 72.16 -12.57
C SER A 8 -34.08 70.90 -12.13
N LEU A 9 -35.08 70.43 -12.90
CA LEU A 9 -35.75 69.15 -12.62
C LEU A 9 -34.87 67.94 -12.98
N LEU A 10 -34.04 68.03 -14.02
CA LEU A 10 -33.16 66.93 -14.41
C LEU A 10 -31.99 66.76 -13.43
N THR A 11 -31.43 67.85 -12.88
CA THR A 11 -30.38 67.78 -11.85
C THR A 11 -30.90 67.28 -10.50
N LEU A 12 -32.15 67.62 -10.12
CA LEU A 12 -32.78 67.07 -8.91
C LEU A 12 -33.09 65.56 -9.05
N ALA A 13 -33.51 65.12 -10.25
CA ALA A 13 -33.78 63.71 -10.53
C ALA A 13 -32.50 62.84 -10.52
N THR A 14 -31.38 63.35 -11.03
CA THR A 14 -30.08 62.66 -10.95
C THR A 14 -29.48 62.65 -9.54
N ALA A 15 -29.74 63.67 -8.71
CA ALA A 15 -29.31 63.66 -7.30
C ALA A 15 -30.13 62.68 -6.44
N GLY A 16 -31.43 62.53 -6.72
CA GLY A 16 -32.29 61.54 -6.05
C GLY A 16 -31.91 60.09 -6.37
N LEU A 17 -31.52 59.81 -7.62
CA LEU A 17 -31.08 58.47 -8.05
C LEU A 17 -29.71 58.06 -7.48
N LEU A 18 -28.81 59.01 -7.23
CA LEU A 18 -27.51 58.75 -6.60
C LEU A 18 -27.63 58.51 -5.08
N LEU A 19 -28.58 59.16 -4.40
CA LEU A 19 -28.84 58.94 -2.96
C LEU A 19 -29.55 57.60 -2.68
N SER A 20 -30.37 57.11 -3.61
CA SER A 20 -30.98 55.78 -3.52
C SER A 20 -30.00 54.63 -3.84
N ALA A 21 -28.95 54.90 -4.62
CA ALA A 21 -27.91 53.92 -4.92
C ALA A 21 -26.89 53.76 -3.76
N CYS A 22 -26.58 54.83 -3.03
CA CYS A 22 -25.74 54.74 -1.83
C CYS A 22 -26.43 53.99 -0.68
N LYS A 23 -27.72 54.24 -0.43
CA LYS A 23 -28.47 53.50 0.62
C LYS A 23 -28.58 52.01 0.33
N LYS A 24 -28.76 51.64 -0.95
CA LYS A 24 -28.85 50.23 -1.35
C LYS A 24 -27.51 49.50 -1.28
N TRP A 25 -26.39 50.23 -1.31
CA TRP A 25 -25.04 49.65 -1.14
C TRP A 25 -24.67 49.49 0.34
N ASP A 26 -25.04 50.47 1.18
CA ASP A 26 -24.89 50.36 2.64
C ASP A 26 -25.78 49.24 3.21
N ASP A 27 -27.01 49.07 2.73
CA ASP A 27 -27.89 47.96 3.14
C ASP A 27 -27.43 46.58 2.62
N HIS A 28 -26.62 46.53 1.55
CA HIS A 28 -26.08 45.29 0.99
C HIS A 28 -24.72 44.90 1.61
N ASN A 29 -24.06 45.84 2.30
CA ASN A 29 -22.86 45.65 3.10
C ASN A 29 -23.16 45.58 4.61
N ALA A 30 -24.37 45.91 5.03
CA ALA A 30 -24.83 45.66 6.39
C ALA A 30 -24.75 44.15 6.62
N ILE A 31 -23.86 43.74 7.53
CA ILE A 31 -23.84 42.39 8.09
C ILE A 31 -25.18 42.24 8.83
N THR A 32 -26.21 41.74 8.15
CA THR A 32 -27.57 41.60 8.71
C THR A 32 -27.70 40.41 9.66
N ASP A 33 -26.66 39.58 9.78
CA ASP A 33 -26.58 38.50 10.75
C ASP A 33 -25.73 38.92 11.95
N ALA A 34 -26.37 39.23 13.07
CA ALA A 34 -25.72 39.56 14.35
C ALA A 34 -24.77 38.45 14.85
N ASN A 35 -24.81 37.27 14.24
CA ASN A 35 -23.97 36.13 14.54
C ASN A 35 -22.54 36.26 13.98
N VAL A 36 -22.30 36.98 12.87
CA VAL A 36 -20.97 37.02 12.23
C VAL A 36 -19.92 37.79 13.07
N ASP A 37 -20.35 38.60 14.03
CA ASP A 37 -19.44 39.31 14.96
C ASP A 37 -18.90 38.42 16.09
N LYS A 38 -19.55 37.28 16.36
CA LYS A 38 -19.16 36.35 17.42
C LYS A 38 -18.27 35.23 16.88
N ASP A 39 -17.24 34.86 17.63
CA ASP A 39 -16.43 33.68 17.31
C ASP A 39 -17.18 32.36 17.58
N LEU A 40 -16.63 31.26 17.05
CA LEU A 40 -17.22 29.94 17.14
C LEU A 40 -17.50 29.51 18.58
N PHE A 41 -16.56 29.73 19.50
CA PHE A 41 -16.73 29.33 20.90
C PHE A 41 -17.89 30.09 21.55
N THR A 42 -17.95 31.40 21.33
CA THR A 42 -19.00 32.27 21.90
C THR A 42 -20.38 31.79 21.45
N GLN A 43 -20.59 31.58 20.15
CA GLN A 43 -21.89 31.10 19.64
C GLN A 43 -22.27 29.71 20.16
N ILE A 44 -21.32 28.77 20.22
CA ILE A 44 -21.56 27.42 20.76
C ILE A 44 -21.90 27.49 22.25
N SER A 45 -21.23 28.36 23.02
CA SER A 45 -21.42 28.50 24.46
C SER A 45 -22.77 29.13 24.85
N GLU A 46 -23.32 29.98 24.00
CA GLU A 46 -24.64 30.60 24.20
C GLU A 46 -25.80 29.64 23.85
N ASN A 47 -25.52 28.59 23.08
CA ASN A 47 -26.53 27.61 22.71
C ASN A 47 -26.75 26.59 23.84
N THR A 48 -27.93 26.64 24.47
CA THR A 48 -28.29 25.76 25.60
C THR A 48 -28.33 24.28 25.23
N ASN A 49 -28.55 23.93 23.96
CA ASN A 49 -28.51 22.55 23.47
C ASN A 49 -27.07 21.99 23.32
N LEU A 50 -26.06 22.86 23.38
CA LEU A 50 -24.64 22.51 23.23
C LEU A 50 -23.86 22.66 24.55
N SER A 51 -24.53 22.95 25.67
CA SER A 51 -23.87 23.25 26.95
C SER A 51 -22.89 22.17 27.42
N LYS A 52 -23.22 20.88 27.26
CA LYS A 52 -22.30 19.78 27.58
C LYS A 52 -21.08 19.79 26.66
N PHE A 53 -21.25 20.08 25.37
CA PHE A 53 -20.11 20.16 24.46
C PHE A 53 -19.20 21.34 24.80
N THR A 54 -19.78 22.48 25.21
CA THR A 54 -19.06 23.64 25.73
C THR A 54 -18.20 23.27 26.94
N GLU A 55 -18.73 22.49 27.89
CA GLU A 55 -17.94 21.99 29.03
C GLU A 55 -16.75 21.13 28.57
N LEU A 56 -16.94 20.26 27.57
CA LEU A 56 -15.86 19.44 27.02
C LEU A 56 -14.79 20.29 26.31
N LEU A 57 -15.19 21.32 25.56
CA LEU A 57 -14.28 22.26 24.91
C LEU A 57 -13.38 22.97 25.93
N ILE A 58 -13.96 23.47 27.02
CA ILE A 58 -13.22 24.12 28.12
C ILE A 58 -12.28 23.11 28.81
N LYS A 59 -12.79 21.93 29.16
CA LYS A 59 -12.01 20.89 29.86
C LYS A 59 -10.79 20.42 29.06
N THR A 60 -10.88 20.44 27.73
CA THR A 60 -9.80 20.00 26.83
C THR A 60 -8.89 21.13 26.36
N GLY A 61 -9.27 22.39 26.61
CA GLY A 61 -8.58 23.58 26.14
C GLY A 61 -8.83 23.93 24.66
N TYR A 62 -9.80 23.26 24.02
CA TYR A 62 -10.17 23.55 22.63
C TYR A 62 -11.05 24.80 22.50
N ASP A 63 -11.66 25.27 23.58
CA ASP A 63 -12.30 26.58 23.69
C ASP A 63 -11.39 27.70 23.15
N LYS A 64 -10.14 27.74 23.61
CA LYS A 64 -9.14 28.75 23.19
C LYS A 64 -8.68 28.55 21.75
N VAL A 65 -8.66 27.30 21.28
CA VAL A 65 -8.24 26.96 19.91
C VAL A 65 -9.29 27.48 18.93
N ILE A 66 -10.56 27.15 19.15
CA ILE A 66 -11.65 27.54 18.26
C ILE A 66 -12.07 29.01 18.44
N ALA A 67 -11.58 29.72 19.47
CA ALA A 67 -11.70 31.18 19.59
C ALA A 67 -10.53 31.94 18.91
N SER A 68 -9.52 31.23 18.39
CA SER A 68 -8.36 31.86 17.75
C SER A 68 -8.71 32.45 16.36
N SER A 69 -7.79 33.24 15.79
CA SER A 69 -7.97 33.87 14.48
C SER A 69 -7.92 32.91 13.27
N LYS A 70 -7.72 31.60 13.51
CA LYS A 70 -7.74 30.58 12.46
C LYS A 70 -9.18 30.22 12.10
N THR A 71 -9.36 29.73 10.87
CA THR A 71 -10.66 29.31 10.36
C THR A 71 -10.92 27.82 10.65
N PHE A 72 -12.05 27.52 11.29
CA PHE A 72 -12.44 26.15 11.64
C PHE A 72 -13.85 25.78 11.17
N THR A 73 -14.10 24.48 11.15
CA THR A 73 -15.46 23.91 11.14
C THR A 73 -15.65 23.09 12.41
N VAL A 74 -16.69 23.38 13.19
CA VAL A 74 -17.01 22.63 14.41
C VAL A 74 -18.28 21.83 14.21
N PHE A 75 -18.22 20.52 14.42
CA PHE A 75 -19.39 19.64 14.43
C PHE A 75 -19.80 19.40 15.88
N ALA A 76 -20.69 20.25 16.40
CA ALA A 76 -21.08 20.28 17.79
C ALA A 76 -22.20 19.26 18.08
N PRO A 77 -21.94 18.17 18.82
CA PRO A 77 -22.98 17.22 19.21
C PRO A 77 -23.93 17.84 20.23
N THR A 78 -25.22 17.55 20.08
CA THR A 78 -26.24 17.97 21.05
C THR A 78 -26.02 17.34 22.43
N ASN A 79 -26.63 17.93 23.45
CA ASN A 79 -26.64 17.39 24.81
C ASN A 79 -27.21 15.96 24.90
N ALA A 80 -28.12 15.61 23.99
CA ALA A 80 -28.69 14.28 23.84
C ALA A 80 -27.68 13.32 23.19
N ALA A 81 -27.00 13.75 22.12
CA ALA A 81 -25.96 12.97 21.46
C ALA A 81 -24.78 12.63 22.41
N LEU A 82 -24.41 13.56 23.29
CA LEU A 82 -23.35 13.36 24.28
C LEU A 82 -23.78 12.50 25.49
N ALA A 83 -25.06 12.18 25.64
CA ALA A 83 -25.52 11.34 26.76
C ALA A 83 -24.96 9.91 26.69
N THR A 84 -24.59 9.44 25.49
CA THR A 84 -24.01 8.11 25.26
C THR A 84 -22.48 8.12 25.21
N LEU A 85 -21.83 9.22 25.65
CA LEU A 85 -20.37 9.28 25.69
C LEU A 85 -19.83 8.27 26.71
N ASP A 86 -18.89 7.43 26.26
CA ASP A 86 -18.25 6.43 27.11
C ASP A 86 -17.50 7.10 28.28
N PRO A 87 -17.81 6.73 29.54
CA PRO A 87 -17.07 7.20 30.72
C PRO A 87 -15.56 6.94 30.64
N ALA A 88 -15.12 5.87 29.96
CA ALA A 88 -13.71 5.56 29.76
C ALA A 88 -13.00 6.60 28.87
N ILE A 89 -13.75 7.32 28.02
CA ILE A 89 -13.24 8.47 27.26
C ILE A 89 -13.33 9.73 28.12
N ALA A 90 -14.47 10.00 28.76
CA ALA A 90 -14.71 11.23 29.51
C ALA A 90 -13.76 11.44 30.71
N ASN A 91 -13.29 10.35 31.30
CA ASN A 91 -12.40 10.34 32.47
C ASN A 91 -10.90 10.26 32.12
N ASP A 92 -10.54 10.03 30.85
CA ASP A 92 -9.17 9.94 30.38
C ASP A 92 -8.83 11.21 29.59
N GLY A 93 -7.99 12.09 30.16
CA GLY A 93 -7.67 13.40 29.58
C GLY A 93 -7.20 13.33 28.13
N PRO A 94 -6.17 12.52 27.81
CA PRO A 94 -5.74 12.28 26.44
C PRO A 94 -6.84 11.78 25.50
N LYS A 95 -7.65 10.78 25.90
CA LYS A 95 -8.74 10.27 25.05
C LYS A 95 -9.84 11.30 24.85
N LEU A 96 -10.21 12.04 25.89
CA LEU A 96 -11.19 13.11 25.81
C LEU A 96 -10.72 14.22 24.87
N ARG A 97 -9.44 14.61 24.96
CA ARG A 97 -8.85 15.59 24.06
C ARG A 97 -8.91 15.11 22.62
N LEU A 98 -8.55 13.85 22.34
CA LEU A 98 -8.64 13.27 21.00
C LEU A 98 -10.10 13.23 20.49
N PHE A 99 -11.05 12.88 21.35
CA PHE A 99 -12.48 12.88 21.04
C PHE A 99 -13.00 14.26 20.63
N VAL A 100 -12.73 15.30 21.45
CA VAL A 100 -13.15 16.68 21.13
C VAL A 100 -12.47 17.18 19.86
N ALA A 101 -11.18 16.89 19.68
CA ALA A 101 -10.44 17.24 18.47
C ALA A 101 -11.03 16.62 17.19
N ASN A 102 -11.68 15.45 17.30
CA ASN A 102 -12.32 14.77 16.19
C ASN A 102 -13.63 15.41 15.72
N HIS A 103 -14.11 16.42 16.45
CA HIS A 103 -15.28 17.22 16.09
C HIS A 103 -14.90 18.58 15.49
N ILE A 104 -13.61 18.86 15.31
CA ILE A 104 -13.10 20.13 14.80
C ILE A 104 -12.25 19.86 13.57
N ALA A 105 -12.57 20.51 12.46
CA ALA A 105 -11.78 20.49 11.23
C ALA A 105 -11.16 21.87 10.96
N ASN A 106 -10.03 21.89 10.26
CA ASN A 106 -9.52 23.14 9.69
C ASN A 106 -10.34 23.52 8.45
N GLN A 107 -10.35 24.82 8.14
CA GLN A 107 -11.12 25.41 7.02
C GLN A 107 -12.63 25.38 7.27
N THR A 108 -13.37 26.02 6.38
CA THR A 108 -14.83 26.11 6.42
C THR A 108 -15.42 25.06 5.49
N TRP A 109 -16.16 24.10 6.05
CA TRP A 109 -16.85 23.04 5.32
C TRP A 109 -18.34 23.24 5.46
N GLN A 110 -18.99 23.55 4.34
CA GLN A 110 -20.42 23.82 4.26
C GLN A 110 -21.16 22.61 3.69
N THR A 111 -22.43 22.45 4.05
CA THR A 111 -23.22 21.29 3.58
C THR A 111 -23.44 21.32 2.07
N ASN A 112 -23.56 22.51 1.48
CA ASN A 112 -23.72 22.71 0.03
C ASN A 112 -22.44 22.37 -0.78
N ALA A 113 -21.26 22.42 -0.17
CA ALA A 113 -19.98 22.11 -0.80
C ALA A 113 -19.72 20.59 -0.82
N ALA A 114 -20.35 19.84 0.07
CA ALA A 114 -20.22 18.39 0.21
C ALA A 114 -21.12 17.62 -0.76
N ILE A 115 -21.08 17.95 -2.06
CA ILE A 115 -21.90 17.31 -3.12
C ILE A 115 -21.41 15.88 -3.39
N THR A 116 -20.10 15.67 -3.31
CA THR A 116 -19.45 14.35 -3.29
C THR A 116 -18.85 14.10 -1.91
N PRO A 117 -18.60 12.83 -1.52
CA PRO A 117 -17.99 12.54 -0.22
C PRO A 117 -16.67 13.30 -0.04
N LEU A 118 -16.62 14.20 0.94
CA LEU A 118 -15.44 14.96 1.31
C LEU A 118 -14.77 14.29 2.49
N ARG A 119 -13.49 13.95 2.34
CA ARG A 119 -12.71 13.34 3.42
C ARG A 119 -11.97 14.44 4.19
N LEU A 120 -12.51 14.81 5.35
CA LEU A 120 -12.07 15.95 6.14
C LEU A 120 -11.00 15.51 7.14
N LYS A 121 -9.85 16.21 7.15
CA LYS A 121 -8.85 16.04 8.20
C LYS A 121 -9.28 16.80 9.45
N MET A 122 -9.50 16.09 10.55
CA MET A 122 -9.85 16.66 11.84
C MET A 122 -8.61 17.10 12.63
N LEU A 123 -8.78 17.88 13.70
CA LEU A 123 -7.69 18.25 14.61
C LEU A 123 -7.15 17.07 15.43
N SER A 124 -7.87 15.94 15.44
CA SER A 124 -7.41 14.66 15.98
C SER A 124 -6.37 13.96 15.09
N ASP A 125 -6.03 14.55 13.93
CA ASP A 125 -5.28 13.93 12.83
C ASP A 125 -5.97 12.73 12.16
N LYS A 126 -7.19 12.39 12.59
CA LYS A 126 -8.06 11.41 11.93
C LYS A 126 -8.85 12.06 10.80
N TYR A 127 -9.44 11.22 9.94
CA TYR A 127 -10.32 11.67 8.88
C TYR A 127 -11.74 11.19 9.09
N ASN A 128 -12.69 12.07 8.80
CA ASN A 128 -14.12 11.78 8.74
C ASN A 128 -14.69 12.20 7.38
N ASN A 129 -15.65 11.45 6.86
CA ASN A 129 -16.31 11.70 5.60
C ASN A 129 -17.57 12.54 5.81
N MET A 130 -17.69 13.62 5.05
CA MET A 130 -18.86 14.48 5.00
C MET A 130 -19.54 14.36 3.64
N LEU A 131 -20.86 14.20 3.62
CA LEU A 131 -21.66 14.17 2.40
C LEU A 131 -23.00 14.87 2.68
N GLY A 132 -23.22 16.02 2.04
CA GLY A 132 -24.39 16.86 2.29
C GLY A 132 -24.55 17.20 3.77
N ASN A 133 -25.67 16.79 4.35
CA ASN A 133 -26.00 16.98 5.77
C ASN A 133 -25.57 15.81 6.66
N LYS A 134 -24.58 15.01 6.26
CA LYS A 134 -24.05 13.90 7.06
C LYS A 134 -22.56 14.04 7.31
N LEU A 135 -22.15 13.78 8.54
CA LEU A 135 -20.77 13.53 8.92
C LEU A 135 -20.69 12.09 9.44
N GLU A 136 -20.05 11.21 8.66
CA GLU A 136 -20.10 9.76 8.89
C GLU A 136 -21.56 9.27 9.05
N ASP A 137 -21.90 8.72 10.21
CA ASP A 137 -23.24 8.23 10.54
C ASP A 137 -24.10 9.25 11.30
N ALA A 138 -23.55 10.44 11.59
CA ALA A 138 -24.22 11.54 12.26
C ALA A 138 -24.93 12.46 11.25
N THR A 139 -26.16 12.83 11.54
CA THR A 139 -26.93 13.81 10.78
C THR A 139 -26.65 15.20 11.33
N ILE A 140 -26.37 16.14 10.43
CA ILE A 140 -26.33 17.57 10.73
C ILE A 140 -27.78 18.05 10.83
N ALA A 141 -28.24 18.28 12.05
CA ALA A 141 -29.60 18.73 12.37
C ALA A 141 -29.80 20.22 12.08
N GLU A 142 -28.80 21.04 12.41
CA GLU A 142 -28.75 22.46 12.07
C GLU A 142 -27.40 22.75 11.43
N ALA A 143 -27.42 23.28 10.22
CA ALA A 143 -26.28 23.38 9.34
C ALA A 143 -25.83 24.84 9.14
N ASP A 144 -24.54 24.99 8.81
CA ASP A 144 -23.99 26.22 8.24
C ASP A 144 -24.14 27.47 9.11
N HIS A 145 -24.00 27.33 10.44
CA HIS A 145 -24.01 28.49 11.35
C HIS A 145 -22.68 29.26 11.24
N TYR A 146 -22.74 30.47 10.67
CA TYR A 146 -21.57 31.31 10.44
C TYR A 146 -21.11 32.02 11.71
N ALA A 147 -19.81 31.97 11.94
CA ALA A 147 -19.11 32.70 12.98
C ALA A 147 -17.93 33.48 12.39
N LYS A 148 -17.42 34.45 13.15
CA LYS A 148 -16.30 35.31 12.75
C LYS A 148 -15.08 34.55 12.22
N ASN A 149 -14.84 33.37 12.77
CA ASN A 149 -13.66 32.54 12.50
C ASN A 149 -14.04 31.13 12.01
N GLY A 150 -15.20 30.97 11.37
CA GLY A 150 -15.55 29.70 10.72
C GLY A 150 -17.04 29.40 10.65
N VAL A 151 -17.36 28.12 10.64
CA VAL A 151 -18.74 27.61 10.65
C VAL A 151 -18.90 26.52 11.70
N PHE A 152 -20.08 26.38 12.28
CA PHE A 152 -20.41 25.19 13.04
C PHE A 152 -21.71 24.54 12.59
N HIS A 153 -21.80 23.26 12.86
CA HIS A 153 -22.92 22.38 12.55
C HIS A 153 -23.35 21.71 13.83
N ILE A 154 -24.66 21.60 14.07
CA ILE A 154 -25.21 20.85 15.20
C ILE A 154 -25.51 19.44 14.72
N ILE A 155 -24.96 18.43 15.39
CA ILE A 155 -25.11 17.02 15.01
C ILE A 155 -25.89 16.19 16.03
N ASP A 156 -26.63 15.20 15.53
CA ASP A 156 -27.52 14.34 16.33
C ASP A 156 -26.80 13.17 17.02
N LYS A 157 -25.54 12.91 16.66
CA LYS A 157 -24.70 11.83 17.21
C LYS A 157 -23.27 12.31 17.43
N LEU A 158 -22.59 11.72 18.39
CA LEU A 158 -21.14 11.89 18.54
C LEU A 158 -20.37 11.17 17.43
N VAL A 159 -19.20 11.69 17.06
CA VAL A 159 -18.30 11.10 16.07
C VAL A 159 -16.98 10.71 16.75
N PRO A 160 -16.80 9.41 17.10
CA PRO A 160 -15.61 8.98 17.82
C PRO A 160 -14.36 9.07 16.95
N ALA A 161 -13.21 9.32 17.58
CA ALA A 161 -11.91 9.22 16.91
C ALA A 161 -11.57 7.73 16.72
N LEU A 162 -11.98 7.16 15.60
CA LEU A 162 -11.69 5.76 15.29
C LEU A 162 -10.17 5.54 15.18
N PRO A 163 -9.66 4.38 15.60
CA PRO A 163 -8.27 4.01 15.33
C PRO A 163 -8.06 3.86 13.81
N ASN A 164 -6.85 4.10 13.34
CA ASN A 164 -6.49 3.67 11.99
C ASN A 164 -6.39 2.14 11.91
N THR A 165 -6.26 1.65 10.69
CA THR A 165 -6.21 0.23 10.36
C THR A 165 -5.08 -0.49 11.12
N TRP A 166 -3.92 0.13 11.32
CA TRP A 166 -2.86 -0.45 12.13
C TRP A 166 -3.17 -0.43 13.63
N GLU A 167 -3.60 0.72 14.16
CA GLU A 167 -3.97 0.89 15.56
C GLU A 167 -5.07 -0.11 15.97
N PHE A 168 -5.99 -0.42 15.07
CA PHE A 168 -6.97 -1.49 15.27
C PHE A 168 -6.29 -2.83 15.54
N ILE A 169 -5.34 -3.25 14.68
CA ILE A 169 -4.61 -4.51 14.89
C ILE A 169 -3.82 -4.48 16.20
N GLU A 170 -3.14 -3.38 16.49
CA GLU A 170 -2.27 -3.26 17.66
C GLU A 170 -3.05 -3.26 18.98
N SER A 171 -4.14 -2.50 19.06
CA SER A 171 -4.77 -2.15 20.35
C SER A 171 -6.19 -2.68 20.53
N ASN A 172 -6.91 -3.06 19.46
CA ASN A 172 -8.28 -3.51 19.59
C ASN A 172 -8.33 -4.98 20.06
N PRO A 173 -9.11 -5.31 21.12
CA PRO A 173 -9.24 -6.68 21.60
C PRO A 173 -10.00 -7.61 20.64
N GLU A 174 -10.76 -7.05 19.68
CA GLU A 174 -11.49 -7.83 18.68
C GLU A 174 -10.61 -8.31 17.52
N ALA A 175 -9.38 -7.79 17.40
CA ALA A 175 -8.45 -8.25 16.38
C ALA A 175 -8.00 -9.70 16.69
N PRO A 176 -8.20 -10.66 15.76
CA PRO A 176 -7.76 -12.04 15.94
C PRO A 176 -6.28 -12.14 16.35
N SER A 177 -6.03 -12.76 17.51
CA SER A 177 -4.74 -12.72 18.18
C SER A 177 -3.60 -13.31 17.34
N LYS A 178 -3.81 -14.41 16.60
CA LYS A 178 -2.71 -15.07 15.88
C LYS A 178 -2.13 -14.21 14.76
N GLN A 179 -2.99 -13.64 13.91
CA GLN A 179 -2.53 -12.76 12.84
C GLN A 179 -1.98 -11.44 13.41
N LYS A 180 -2.61 -10.91 14.46
CA LYS A 180 -2.12 -9.74 15.20
C LYS A 180 -0.71 -9.96 15.76
N ASP A 181 -0.51 -11.02 16.54
CA ASP A 181 0.76 -11.35 17.17
C ASP A 181 1.86 -11.54 16.12
N TYR A 182 1.51 -12.18 15.00
CA TYR A 182 2.43 -12.28 13.87
C TYR A 182 2.80 -10.91 13.30
N LEU A 183 1.82 -10.05 12.96
CA LEU A 183 2.09 -8.70 12.47
C LEU A 183 2.94 -7.87 13.44
N LEU A 184 2.71 -7.98 14.75
CA LEU A 184 3.50 -7.30 15.77
C LEU A 184 4.92 -7.89 15.89
N SER A 185 5.10 -9.19 15.66
CA SER A 185 6.44 -9.82 15.65
C SER A 185 7.36 -9.29 14.53
N LEU A 186 6.80 -8.66 13.49
CA LEU A 186 7.54 -8.10 12.35
C LEU A 186 8.21 -6.74 12.64
N PHE A 187 8.10 -6.23 13.87
CA PHE A 187 8.84 -5.03 14.30
C PHE A 187 10.34 -5.29 14.35
N ARG A 188 11.12 -4.35 13.79
CA ARG A 188 12.57 -4.39 13.74
C ARG A 188 13.15 -2.98 13.73
N ASN A 189 14.36 -2.84 14.22
CA ASN A 189 15.13 -1.60 14.07
C ASN A 189 15.82 -1.62 12.70
N VAL A 190 15.70 -0.52 11.95
CA VAL A 190 16.41 -0.32 10.69
C VAL A 190 17.27 0.92 10.83
N PHE A 191 18.51 0.79 10.37
CA PHE A 191 19.46 1.89 10.38
C PHE A 191 18.95 3.05 9.52
N ASP A 192 18.82 4.23 10.11
CA ASP A 192 18.36 5.47 9.49
C ASP A 192 19.16 6.63 10.08
N THR A 193 19.96 7.28 9.23
CA THR A 193 20.86 8.35 9.65
C THR A 193 20.22 9.74 9.62
N THR A 194 18.96 9.86 9.21
CA THR A 194 18.29 11.16 8.99
C THR A 194 18.27 12.02 10.25
N ASN A 195 18.11 11.39 11.43
CA ASN A 195 18.12 12.06 12.74
C ASN A 195 19.25 11.55 13.65
N ALA A 196 20.21 10.83 13.09
CA ALA A 196 21.27 10.21 13.87
C ALA A 196 22.33 11.22 14.29
N VAL A 197 22.76 11.14 15.54
CA VAL A 197 23.80 12.02 16.07
C VAL A 197 25.16 11.40 15.76
N GLN A 198 25.97 12.06 14.93
CA GLN A 198 27.33 11.60 14.66
C GLN A 198 28.25 11.93 15.86
N ILE A 199 28.90 10.91 16.42
CA ILE A 199 29.81 11.02 17.57
C ILE A 199 31.28 10.84 17.18
N GLY A 200 31.56 10.48 15.93
CA GLY A 200 32.92 10.34 15.44
C GLY A 200 32.99 9.95 13.97
N VAL A 201 34.19 9.65 13.52
CA VAL A 201 34.48 9.07 12.21
C VAL A 201 35.42 7.91 12.43
N ASP A 202 35.12 6.76 11.84
CA ASP A 202 35.97 5.59 11.88
C ASP A 202 37.26 5.89 11.09
N PRO A 203 38.44 5.91 11.75
CA PRO A 203 39.70 6.27 11.10
C PRO A 203 40.18 5.23 10.06
N ALA A 204 39.65 4.00 10.07
CA ALA A 204 40.01 2.96 9.11
C ALA A 204 39.13 2.97 7.86
N THR A 205 37.84 3.30 7.99
CA THR A 205 36.86 3.24 6.88
C THR A 205 36.40 4.60 6.39
N GLY A 206 36.70 5.68 7.13
CA GLY A 206 36.22 7.04 6.85
C GLY A 206 34.72 7.23 7.06
N LYS A 207 34.01 6.23 7.62
CA LYS A 207 32.57 6.28 7.80
C LYS A 207 32.18 6.98 9.10
N PRO A 208 31.09 7.76 9.13
CA PRO A 208 30.54 8.33 10.36
C PRO A 208 30.22 7.25 11.40
N ILE A 209 30.60 7.50 12.66
CA ILE A 209 30.16 6.71 13.82
C ILE A 209 29.02 7.47 14.46
N TYR A 210 27.86 6.82 14.60
CA TYR A 210 26.66 7.42 15.18
C TYR A 210 26.43 6.98 16.63
N GLN A 211 25.74 7.81 17.40
CA GLN A 211 25.34 7.50 18.76
C GLN A 211 24.33 6.34 18.74
N PRO A 212 24.61 5.23 19.43
CA PRO A 212 23.71 4.07 19.47
C PRO A 212 22.30 4.47 19.90
N GLY A 213 21.29 4.04 19.12
CA GLY A 213 19.88 4.32 19.40
C GLY A 213 19.36 5.63 18.81
N THR A 214 20.23 6.49 18.26
CA THR A 214 19.81 7.64 17.42
C THR A 214 19.85 7.29 15.93
N ASP A 215 20.54 6.21 15.59
CA ASP A 215 20.86 5.74 14.25
C ASP A 215 19.89 4.70 13.71
N SER A 216 18.84 4.41 14.46
CA SER A 216 17.92 3.31 14.18
C SER A 216 16.48 3.74 14.41
N VAL A 217 15.63 3.52 13.41
CA VAL A 217 14.19 3.75 13.52
C VAL A 217 13.47 2.40 13.66
N LYS A 218 12.62 2.29 14.68
CA LYS A 218 11.73 1.14 14.86
C LYS A 218 10.67 1.16 13.76
N THR A 219 10.63 0.12 12.95
CA THR A 219 9.71 -0.04 11.82
C THR A 219 9.18 -1.46 11.74
N ASN A 220 8.18 -1.70 10.91
CA ASN A 220 7.60 -3.02 10.71
C ASN A 220 7.85 -3.50 9.27
N LEU A 221 8.19 -4.77 9.09
CA LEU A 221 8.40 -5.34 7.76
C LEU A 221 7.17 -5.20 6.85
N PHE A 222 5.96 -5.34 7.42
CA PHE A 222 4.71 -5.20 6.71
C PHE A 222 4.54 -3.78 6.15
N TRP A 223 4.83 -2.75 6.94
CA TRP A 223 4.69 -1.36 6.51
C TRP A 223 5.60 -1.02 5.33
N ARG A 224 6.82 -1.56 5.34
CA ARG A 224 7.82 -1.28 4.31
C ARG A 224 7.56 -2.02 3.00
N ASN A 225 7.15 -3.29 3.09
CA ASN A 225 7.03 -4.15 1.91
C ASN A 225 5.59 -4.22 1.37
N VAL A 226 4.58 -4.00 2.21
CA VAL A 226 3.15 -4.08 1.86
C VAL A 226 2.55 -2.68 1.85
N TYR A 227 1.93 -2.21 2.93
CA TYR A 227 1.42 -0.85 3.04
C TYR A 227 1.62 -0.33 4.47
N ASP A 228 1.96 0.95 4.62
CA ASP A 228 1.95 1.61 5.93
C ASP A 228 0.50 1.96 6.31
N LEU A 229 -0.14 1.04 7.02
CA LEU A 229 -1.55 1.13 7.43
C LEU A 229 -1.82 2.24 8.46
N ARG A 230 -0.80 2.99 8.88
CA ARG A 230 -0.91 4.17 9.74
C ARG A 230 -1.10 5.46 8.95
N ASP A 231 -0.81 5.45 7.64
CA ASP A 231 -0.96 6.65 6.82
C ASP A 231 -2.44 7.02 6.72
N GLU A 232 -2.83 8.04 7.49
CA GLU A 232 -4.19 8.57 7.52
C GLU A 232 -4.58 9.25 6.21
N LYS A 233 -3.62 9.66 5.36
CA LYS A 233 -3.93 10.31 4.07
C LYS A 233 -4.47 9.32 3.04
N LYS A 234 -4.06 8.05 3.15
CA LYS A 234 -4.51 6.96 2.30
C LYS A 234 -5.69 6.24 2.95
N GLN A 235 -6.33 5.37 2.18
CA GLN A 235 -7.34 4.46 2.69
C GLN A 235 -6.98 3.03 2.39
N TYR A 236 -7.39 2.11 3.27
CA TYR A 236 -7.03 0.69 3.18
C TYR A 236 -8.21 -0.24 3.45
N THR A 237 -8.17 -1.40 2.82
CA THR A 237 -8.98 -2.56 3.15
C THR A 237 -8.04 -3.64 3.65
N LEU A 238 -8.17 -4.03 4.91
CA LEU A 238 -7.36 -5.08 5.52
C LEU A 238 -8.22 -6.32 5.79
N PHE A 239 -7.77 -7.47 5.34
CA PHE A 239 -8.35 -8.76 5.70
C PHE A 239 -7.60 -9.35 6.91
N VAL A 240 -8.35 -9.73 7.93
CA VAL A 240 -7.81 -10.38 9.13
C VAL A 240 -8.52 -11.71 9.31
N LEU A 241 -7.78 -12.80 9.38
CA LEU A 241 -8.37 -14.12 9.55
C LEU A 241 -8.69 -14.37 11.02
N ALA A 242 -9.86 -14.96 11.28
CA ALA A 242 -10.13 -15.61 12.56
C ALA A 242 -9.05 -16.67 12.86
N ASN A 243 -8.79 -16.96 14.13
CA ASN A 243 -7.64 -17.78 14.54
C ASN A 243 -7.58 -19.16 13.84
N ASP A 244 -8.72 -19.86 13.72
CA ASP A 244 -8.78 -21.17 13.05
C ASP A 244 -8.58 -21.06 11.53
N ALA A 245 -9.10 -19.98 10.93
CA ALA A 245 -8.92 -19.68 9.52
C ALA A 245 -7.45 -19.34 9.21
N TRP A 246 -6.79 -18.62 10.11
CA TRP A 246 -5.37 -18.33 10.05
C TRP A 246 -4.53 -19.61 10.07
N ASP A 247 -4.77 -20.52 11.03
CA ASP A 247 -4.05 -21.79 11.10
C ASP A 247 -4.23 -22.63 9.84
N THR A 248 -5.45 -22.68 9.32
CA THR A 248 -5.78 -23.39 8.08
C THR A 248 -4.97 -22.85 6.91
N GLU A 249 -4.94 -21.52 6.73
CA GLU A 249 -4.23 -20.91 5.61
C GLU A 249 -2.70 -21.01 5.77
N VAL A 250 -2.17 -20.88 6.99
CA VAL A 250 -0.74 -21.07 7.26
C VAL A 250 -0.32 -22.53 7.01
N THR A 251 -1.10 -23.50 7.48
CA THR A 251 -0.83 -24.94 7.26
C THR A 251 -0.80 -25.29 5.79
N LYS A 252 -1.71 -24.72 5.00
CA LYS A 252 -1.75 -24.86 3.54
C LYS A 252 -0.48 -24.34 2.86
N TYR A 253 0.14 -23.26 3.38
CA TYR A 253 1.34 -22.70 2.77
C TYR A 253 2.66 -23.25 3.33
N LYS A 254 2.64 -23.88 4.50
CA LYS A 254 3.83 -24.45 5.17
C LYS A 254 4.69 -25.35 4.25
N PRO A 255 4.12 -26.26 3.43
CA PRO A 255 4.91 -27.13 2.55
C PRO A 255 5.76 -26.38 1.51
N PHE A 256 5.40 -25.15 1.16
CA PHE A 256 6.13 -24.34 0.19
C PHE A 256 7.32 -23.59 0.79
N TYR A 257 7.47 -23.60 2.12
CA TYR A 257 8.47 -22.81 2.84
C TYR A 257 9.35 -23.64 3.79
N VAL A 258 9.53 -24.94 3.51
CA VAL A 258 10.35 -25.85 4.34
C VAL A 258 11.77 -25.31 4.49
N THR A 259 12.26 -25.20 5.72
CA THR A 259 13.63 -24.77 6.06
C THR A 259 14.28 -25.79 7.01
N GLY A 260 15.44 -25.45 7.57
CA GLY A 260 16.12 -26.27 8.59
C GLY A 260 15.44 -26.29 9.96
N SER A 261 14.41 -25.48 10.21
CA SER A 261 13.65 -25.49 11.48
C SER A 261 12.16 -25.19 11.27
N ASP A 262 11.31 -25.75 12.15
CA ASP A 262 9.86 -25.53 12.07
C ASP A 262 9.50 -24.04 12.25
N ASP A 263 10.13 -23.36 13.21
CA ASP A 263 9.89 -21.95 13.48
C ASP A 263 10.14 -21.06 12.26
N SER A 264 11.25 -21.28 11.55
CA SER A 264 11.57 -20.50 10.36
C SER A 264 10.67 -20.86 9.17
N THR A 265 10.24 -22.12 9.07
CA THR A 265 9.24 -22.58 8.07
C THR A 265 7.90 -21.87 8.32
N VAL A 266 7.40 -21.89 9.55
CA VAL A 266 6.14 -21.26 9.94
C VAL A 266 6.20 -19.75 9.76
N ASN A 267 7.32 -19.10 10.12
CA ASN A 267 7.47 -17.66 9.93
C ASN A 267 7.40 -17.26 8.45
N LEU A 268 8.06 -17.99 7.55
CA LEU A 268 7.99 -17.74 6.11
C LEU A 268 6.57 -17.99 5.54
N ALA A 269 5.90 -19.04 6.01
CA ALA A 269 4.53 -19.32 5.63
C ALA A 269 3.58 -18.20 6.08
N ASN A 270 3.69 -17.75 7.33
CA ASN A 270 2.94 -16.61 7.87
C ASN A 270 3.15 -15.34 7.02
N TRP A 271 4.41 -15.05 6.64
CA TRP A 271 4.72 -13.90 5.78
C TRP A 271 4.04 -14.02 4.41
N SER A 272 4.11 -15.21 3.81
CA SER A 272 3.50 -15.48 2.51
C SER A 272 1.98 -15.29 2.55
N VAL A 273 1.33 -15.68 3.65
CA VAL A 273 -0.11 -15.49 3.85
C VAL A 273 -0.45 -14.02 4.02
N VAL A 274 0.13 -13.34 5.01
CA VAL A 274 -0.33 -12.00 5.43
C VAL A 274 -0.04 -10.91 4.41
N LYS A 275 1.05 -11.02 3.63
CA LYS A 275 1.50 -9.95 2.72
C LYS A 275 0.46 -9.59 1.65
N ASP A 276 -0.49 -10.49 1.38
CA ASP A 276 -1.51 -10.30 0.35
C ASP A 276 -2.84 -9.78 0.90
N PHE A 277 -2.95 -9.53 2.21
CA PHE A 277 -4.22 -9.20 2.87
C PHE A 277 -4.51 -7.70 3.03
N ALA A 278 -3.62 -6.82 2.59
CA ALA A 278 -3.89 -5.38 2.58
C ALA A 278 -4.01 -4.86 1.15
N ILE A 279 -5.06 -4.07 0.92
CA ILE A 279 -5.39 -3.44 -0.35
C ILE A 279 -5.51 -1.92 -0.12
N GLU A 280 -4.96 -1.12 -1.03
CA GLU A 280 -5.16 0.32 -1.03
C GLU A 280 -6.55 0.64 -1.62
N GLY A 281 -7.34 1.44 -0.91
CA GLY A 281 -8.75 1.71 -1.18
C GLY A 281 -9.70 1.10 -0.14
N VAL A 282 -10.95 1.57 -0.14
CA VAL A 282 -12.02 1.06 0.75
C VAL A 282 -13.04 0.29 -0.07
N TYR A 283 -13.40 -0.88 0.41
CA TYR A 283 -14.53 -1.65 -0.12
C TYR A 283 -15.68 -1.70 0.89
N ASP A 284 -16.91 -1.69 0.39
CA ASP A 284 -18.09 -1.99 1.19
C ASP A 284 -18.33 -3.51 1.23
N ALA A 285 -18.75 -4.04 2.39
CA ALA A 285 -18.99 -5.47 2.58
C ALA A 285 -20.01 -6.06 1.58
N ALA A 286 -21.01 -5.27 1.17
CA ALA A 286 -22.04 -5.69 0.23
C ALA A 286 -21.55 -5.67 -1.23
N THR A 287 -20.71 -4.69 -1.59
CA THR A 287 -20.30 -4.44 -2.99
C THR A 287 -18.89 -4.92 -3.31
N ILE A 288 -18.15 -5.46 -2.35
CA ILE A 288 -16.80 -5.98 -2.58
C ILE A 288 -16.80 -7.04 -3.70
N PRO A 289 -15.87 -7.00 -4.66
CA PRO A 289 -15.76 -8.03 -5.68
C PRO A 289 -15.33 -9.39 -5.10
N ASP A 290 -15.74 -10.48 -5.75
CA ASP A 290 -15.36 -11.84 -5.34
C ASP A 290 -13.87 -12.14 -5.56
N THR A 291 -13.15 -11.28 -6.29
CA THR A 291 -11.71 -11.36 -6.47
C THR A 291 -11.09 -9.98 -6.50
N ILE A 292 -10.05 -9.79 -5.70
CA ILE A 292 -9.28 -8.55 -5.60
C ILE A 292 -7.80 -8.87 -5.83
N LEU A 293 -7.05 -7.92 -6.38
CA LEU A 293 -5.60 -8.05 -6.54
C LEU A 293 -4.86 -7.46 -5.34
N SER A 294 -3.95 -8.24 -4.75
CA SER A 294 -3.03 -7.75 -3.73
C SER A 294 -2.01 -6.76 -4.34
N LYS A 295 -1.22 -6.10 -3.48
CA LYS A 295 -0.09 -5.27 -3.92
C LYS A 295 0.87 -6.01 -4.87
N PHE A 296 0.96 -7.33 -4.74
CA PHE A 296 1.84 -8.18 -5.54
C PHE A 296 1.13 -8.79 -6.76
N ASN A 297 -0.02 -8.25 -7.17
CA ASN A 297 -0.88 -8.75 -8.25
C ASN A 297 -1.35 -10.20 -8.04
N ILE A 298 -1.45 -10.64 -6.79
CA ILE A 298 -1.97 -11.97 -6.45
C ILE A 298 -3.49 -11.88 -6.33
N LYS A 299 -4.20 -12.85 -6.92
CA LYS A 299 -5.65 -12.95 -6.81
C LYS A 299 -6.04 -13.42 -5.41
N VAL A 300 -6.82 -12.59 -4.72
CA VAL A 300 -7.39 -12.84 -3.41
C VAL A 300 -8.89 -13.04 -3.60
N GLY A 301 -9.34 -14.29 -3.47
CA GLY A 301 -10.76 -14.64 -3.56
C GLY A 301 -11.49 -14.28 -2.26
N ILE A 302 -12.54 -13.48 -2.39
CA ILE A 302 -13.37 -12.99 -1.30
C ILE A 302 -14.73 -13.68 -1.37
N GLU A 303 -15.07 -14.38 -0.29
CA GLU A 303 -16.38 -14.97 -0.10
C GLU A 303 -17.16 -14.08 0.89
N LYS A 304 -18.20 -13.37 0.42
CA LYS A 304 -18.94 -12.40 1.27
C LYS A 304 -19.57 -13.05 2.50
N SER A 305 -20.07 -14.28 2.38
CA SER A 305 -20.59 -15.08 3.50
C SER A 305 -19.52 -15.46 4.53
N ALA A 306 -18.23 -15.36 4.18
CA ALA A 306 -17.12 -15.61 5.10
C ALA A 306 -16.68 -14.37 5.87
N ILE A 307 -17.25 -13.18 5.60
CA ILE A 307 -17.01 -11.97 6.41
C ILE A 307 -17.73 -12.16 7.75
N ALA A 308 -16.98 -12.47 8.80
CA ALA A 308 -17.49 -12.63 10.16
C ALA A 308 -17.85 -11.29 10.79
N LYS A 309 -17.03 -10.26 10.52
CA LYS A 309 -17.24 -8.90 11.04
C LYS A 309 -16.62 -7.87 10.13
N THR A 310 -17.27 -6.72 10.03
CA THR A 310 -16.73 -5.51 9.41
C THR A 310 -16.44 -4.48 10.50
N VAL A 311 -15.23 -3.95 10.51
CA VAL A 311 -14.81 -2.89 11.44
C VAL A 311 -14.36 -1.68 10.65
N LYS A 312 -15.02 -0.55 10.87
CA LYS A 312 -14.65 0.74 10.27
C LYS A 312 -13.46 1.34 11.04
N THR A 313 -12.49 1.91 10.31
CA THR A 313 -11.31 2.60 10.85
C THR A 313 -11.21 4.01 10.27
N SER A 314 -10.41 4.91 10.86
CA SER A 314 -10.27 6.30 10.36
C SER A 314 -9.70 6.40 8.94
N ASN A 315 -8.94 5.38 8.54
CA ASN A 315 -8.30 5.29 7.23
C ASN A 315 -8.72 4.03 6.47
N GLY A 316 -9.93 3.51 6.71
CA GLY A 316 -10.43 2.40 5.91
C GLY A 316 -11.39 1.45 6.61
N VAL A 317 -11.22 0.17 6.29
CA VAL A 317 -12.06 -0.92 6.77
C VAL A 317 -11.23 -2.17 7.02
N VAL A 318 -11.59 -2.89 8.08
CA VAL A 318 -11.04 -4.21 8.40
C VAL A 318 -12.15 -5.24 8.29
N PHE A 319 -11.94 -6.26 7.46
CA PHE A 319 -12.81 -7.42 7.38
C PHE A 319 -12.19 -8.56 8.17
N ILE A 320 -12.88 -9.00 9.24
CA ILE A 320 -12.54 -10.24 9.93
C ILE A 320 -13.19 -11.38 9.16
N MET A 321 -12.36 -12.29 8.65
CA MET A 321 -12.73 -13.35 7.71
C MET A 321 -12.62 -14.73 8.38
N ASN A 322 -13.64 -15.57 8.21
CA ASN A 322 -13.57 -17.00 8.58
C ASN A 322 -12.86 -17.84 7.52
N LYS A 323 -12.63 -17.28 6.33
CA LYS A 323 -11.99 -17.94 5.19
C LYS A 323 -11.59 -16.89 4.16
N ILE A 324 -10.47 -17.10 3.50
CA ILE A 324 -10.07 -16.33 2.32
C ILE A 324 -9.42 -17.27 1.31
N ALA A 325 -9.66 -17.04 0.02
CA ALA A 325 -9.22 -17.96 -1.02
C ALA A 325 -8.04 -17.39 -1.82
N VAL A 326 -6.82 -17.59 -1.32
CA VAL A 326 -5.61 -17.33 -2.12
C VAL A 326 -5.07 -18.66 -2.63
N ARG A 327 -5.05 -18.88 -3.95
CA ARG A 327 -4.65 -20.18 -4.52
C ARG A 327 -3.12 -20.23 -4.72
N PRO A 328 -2.47 -21.38 -4.45
CA PRO A 328 -1.03 -21.52 -4.72
C PRO A 328 -0.65 -21.21 -6.18
N ILE A 329 -1.51 -21.55 -7.15
CA ILE A 329 -1.29 -21.26 -8.57
C ILE A 329 -1.21 -19.76 -8.88
N ASP A 330 -1.90 -18.92 -8.10
CA ASP A 330 -1.82 -17.48 -8.27
C ASP A 330 -0.55 -16.92 -7.60
N LYS A 331 -0.05 -17.54 -6.53
CA LYS A 331 1.19 -17.13 -5.83
C LYS A 331 2.47 -17.54 -6.54
N TYR A 332 2.44 -18.67 -7.25
CA TYR A 332 3.61 -19.29 -7.87
C TYR A 332 3.39 -19.44 -9.37
N PRO A 333 3.41 -18.33 -10.14
CA PRO A 333 3.34 -18.40 -11.59
C PRO A 333 4.63 -18.98 -12.18
N PRO A 334 4.61 -19.45 -13.44
CA PRO A 334 5.82 -19.82 -14.17
C PRO A 334 6.82 -18.66 -14.21
N LEU A 335 8.10 -18.98 -14.04
CA LEU A 335 9.19 -18.02 -14.12
C LEU A 335 9.86 -18.12 -15.51
N VAL A 336 10.07 -16.99 -16.16
CA VAL A 336 10.84 -16.89 -17.41
C VAL A 336 12.11 -16.09 -17.14
N ILE A 337 13.25 -16.64 -17.54
CA ILE A 337 14.58 -16.10 -17.32
C ILE A 337 15.20 -15.89 -18.70
N GLN A 338 15.41 -14.63 -19.05
CA GLN A 338 16.07 -14.25 -20.30
C GLN A 338 17.56 -14.59 -20.19
N ALA A 339 18.07 -15.41 -21.10
CA ALA A 339 19.38 -16.02 -20.96
C ALA A 339 20.54 -15.03 -21.19
N GLU A 340 20.30 -13.94 -21.90
CA GLU A 340 21.23 -12.82 -22.03
C GLU A 340 21.46 -12.08 -20.71
N ASN A 341 20.53 -12.19 -19.75
CA ASN A 341 20.60 -11.52 -18.44
C ASN A 341 21.25 -12.40 -17.36
N TYR A 342 22.43 -12.96 -17.65
CA TYR A 342 23.19 -13.75 -16.68
C TYR A 342 23.87 -12.87 -15.62
N ASN A 343 24.02 -13.39 -14.40
CA ASN A 343 24.64 -12.70 -13.26
C ASN A 343 26.14 -13.02 -13.11
N THR A 344 26.54 -14.24 -13.47
CA THR A 344 27.94 -14.70 -13.31
C THR A 344 28.38 -15.50 -14.53
N VAL A 345 29.69 -15.57 -14.74
CA VAL A 345 30.32 -16.39 -15.77
C VAL A 345 31.49 -17.15 -15.16
N SER A 346 31.72 -18.39 -15.59
CA SER A 346 32.81 -19.21 -15.05
C SER A 346 34.20 -18.73 -15.47
N ASN A 347 34.34 -18.17 -16.68
CA ASN A 347 35.60 -17.72 -17.26
C ASN A 347 35.37 -16.47 -18.11
N ASP A 348 36.35 -15.57 -18.17
CA ASP A 348 36.24 -14.43 -19.08
C ASP A 348 36.36 -14.89 -20.54
N ARG A 349 35.24 -14.77 -21.26
CA ARG A 349 35.06 -15.15 -22.66
C ARG A 349 34.22 -14.11 -23.41
N ARG A 350 34.31 -12.83 -23.02
CA ARG A 350 33.54 -11.74 -23.66
C ARG A 350 33.72 -11.67 -25.17
N GLY A 351 34.94 -11.90 -25.68
CA GLY A 351 35.22 -11.94 -27.13
C GLY A 351 34.58 -13.12 -27.89
N ASN A 352 34.09 -14.12 -27.16
CA ASN A 352 33.40 -15.31 -27.68
C ASN A 352 31.89 -15.30 -27.36
N THR A 353 31.41 -14.30 -26.62
CA THR A 353 30.02 -14.16 -26.22
C THR A 353 29.33 -13.14 -27.12
N TYR A 354 28.25 -13.57 -27.75
CA TYR A 354 27.45 -12.78 -28.68
C TYR A 354 26.03 -12.72 -28.17
N PHE A 355 25.40 -11.56 -28.34
CA PHE A 355 23.96 -11.40 -28.13
C PHE A 355 23.33 -11.18 -29.48
N ARG A 356 22.40 -12.05 -29.88
CA ARG A 356 21.84 -12.04 -31.23
C ARG A 356 20.38 -11.66 -31.17
N GLU A 357 19.97 -10.74 -32.04
CA GLU A 357 18.56 -10.47 -32.29
C GLU A 357 18.10 -11.32 -33.48
N LYS A 358 16.98 -12.01 -33.29
CA LYS A 358 16.53 -13.09 -34.15
C LYS A 358 15.01 -13.07 -34.25
N TYR A 359 14.48 -13.58 -35.36
CA TYR A 359 13.05 -13.85 -35.49
C TYR A 359 12.74 -15.31 -35.16
N ASN A 360 11.75 -15.55 -34.30
CA ASN A 360 11.24 -16.89 -34.04
C ASN A 360 10.04 -17.17 -34.97
N PRO A 361 10.17 -18.06 -35.98
CA PRO A 361 9.10 -18.33 -36.93
C PRO A 361 7.93 -19.13 -36.32
N VAL A 362 8.12 -19.75 -35.15
CA VAL A 362 7.06 -20.51 -34.44
C VAL A 362 6.15 -19.56 -33.67
N THR A 363 6.73 -18.56 -32.99
CA THR A 363 5.95 -17.62 -32.17
C THR A 363 5.54 -16.37 -32.95
N GLY A 364 6.24 -16.03 -34.03
CA GLY A 364 6.00 -14.83 -34.82
C GLY A 364 6.59 -13.55 -34.23
N TYR A 365 7.49 -13.68 -33.25
CA TYR A 365 8.10 -12.55 -32.54
C TYR A 365 9.62 -12.56 -32.65
N ASP A 366 10.21 -11.37 -32.58
CA ASP A 366 11.64 -11.22 -32.39
C ASP A 366 12.05 -11.60 -30.96
N PHE A 367 13.24 -12.16 -30.80
CA PHE A 367 13.85 -12.53 -29.54
C PHE A 367 15.33 -12.16 -29.51
N ARG A 368 15.91 -12.16 -28.32
CA ARG A 368 17.33 -11.88 -28.09
C ARG A 368 17.94 -13.03 -27.31
N ASP A 369 18.92 -13.72 -27.90
CA ASP A 369 19.60 -14.83 -27.24
C ASP A 369 21.03 -14.50 -26.81
N VAL A 370 21.58 -15.36 -25.96
CA VAL A 370 23.01 -15.45 -25.71
C VAL A 370 23.60 -16.63 -26.47
N LEU A 371 24.70 -16.38 -27.16
CA LEU A 371 25.51 -17.37 -27.86
C LEU A 371 26.95 -17.29 -27.35
N VAL A 372 27.53 -18.41 -26.94
CA VAL A 372 28.96 -18.52 -26.65
C VAL A 372 29.54 -19.69 -27.43
N TYR A 373 30.46 -19.41 -28.35
CA TYR A 373 31.08 -20.45 -29.19
C TYR A 373 32.58 -20.24 -29.32
N ASN A 374 33.30 -21.30 -29.68
CA ASN A 374 34.76 -21.28 -29.84
C ASN A 374 35.53 -20.76 -28.59
N HIS A 375 34.99 -21.00 -27.39
CA HIS A 375 35.56 -20.50 -26.14
C HIS A 375 36.59 -21.45 -25.51
N GLY A 376 36.64 -22.72 -25.94
CA GLY A 376 37.68 -23.67 -25.55
C GLY A 376 37.75 -24.06 -24.07
N VAL A 377 36.66 -23.88 -23.32
CA VAL A 377 36.61 -24.13 -21.86
C VAL A 377 35.64 -25.26 -21.57
N ALA A 378 36.11 -26.29 -20.86
CA ALA A 378 35.25 -27.37 -20.40
C ALA A 378 34.33 -26.89 -19.27
N LEU A 379 33.04 -27.28 -19.30
CA LEU A 379 32.02 -26.86 -18.31
C LEU A 379 31.88 -25.33 -18.18
N PHE A 380 32.17 -24.60 -19.25
CA PHE A 380 31.87 -23.17 -19.30
C PHE A 380 30.41 -22.94 -18.95
N ASN A 381 30.12 -21.96 -18.08
CA ASN A 381 28.76 -21.73 -17.63
C ASN A 381 28.43 -20.26 -17.40
N LEU A 382 27.14 -19.97 -17.61
CA LEU A 382 26.48 -18.71 -17.28
C LEU A 382 25.54 -18.96 -16.11
N GLY A 383 25.68 -18.19 -15.03
CA GLY A 383 24.89 -18.33 -13.81
C GLY A 383 23.78 -17.28 -13.71
N TYR A 384 22.61 -17.71 -13.26
CA TYR A 384 21.41 -16.89 -13.06
C TYR A 384 20.96 -17.00 -11.61
N ARG A 385 20.76 -15.86 -10.96
CA ARG A 385 20.37 -15.74 -9.56
C ARG A 385 18.87 -15.56 -9.44
N LEU A 386 18.20 -16.57 -8.91
CA LEU A 386 16.79 -16.54 -8.56
C LEU A 386 16.63 -16.25 -7.07
N SER A 387 15.56 -15.56 -6.69
CA SER A 387 15.30 -15.15 -5.32
C SER A 387 13.95 -15.65 -4.84
N GLY A 388 13.90 -16.11 -3.58
CA GLY A 388 12.66 -16.53 -2.92
C GLY A 388 11.96 -17.74 -3.53
N MET A 389 12.73 -18.73 -3.99
CA MET A 389 12.18 -19.93 -4.64
C MET A 389 11.51 -20.85 -3.60
N PRO A 390 10.20 -21.13 -3.71
CA PRO A 390 9.51 -22.05 -2.80
C PRO A 390 10.01 -23.48 -2.91
N SER A 391 9.83 -24.23 -1.82
CA SER A 391 10.09 -25.66 -1.69
C SER A 391 9.07 -26.48 -2.51
N ILE A 392 9.21 -26.45 -3.83
CA ILE A 392 8.36 -27.19 -4.77
C ILE A 392 9.17 -27.87 -5.84
N LYS A 393 8.51 -28.76 -6.57
CA LYS A 393 9.04 -29.33 -7.79
C LYS A 393 8.81 -28.37 -8.95
N TYR A 394 9.79 -28.29 -9.86
CA TYR A 394 9.68 -27.51 -11.09
C TYR A 394 9.93 -28.39 -12.31
N LYS A 395 9.18 -28.11 -13.38
CA LYS A 395 9.52 -28.51 -14.74
C LYS A 395 10.40 -27.43 -15.36
N ALA A 396 11.53 -27.83 -15.94
CA ALA A 396 12.44 -26.93 -16.63
C ALA A 396 12.26 -27.02 -18.14
N TYR A 397 12.29 -25.87 -18.78
CA TYR A 397 12.22 -25.72 -20.22
C TYR A 397 13.25 -24.68 -20.67
N TRP A 398 13.66 -24.74 -21.93
CA TRP A 398 14.35 -23.64 -22.58
C TRP A 398 13.92 -23.47 -24.03
N VAL A 399 14.34 -22.38 -24.64
CA VAL A 399 14.47 -22.26 -26.10
C VAL A 399 15.95 -22.03 -26.40
N ALA A 400 16.54 -22.87 -27.24
CA ALA A 400 17.95 -22.82 -27.59
C ALA A 400 18.11 -22.96 -29.11
N VAL A 401 18.42 -21.84 -29.79
CA VAL A 401 18.35 -21.76 -31.25
C VAL A 401 19.74 -21.93 -31.88
N HIS A 402 20.02 -23.13 -32.36
CA HIS A 402 21.18 -23.40 -33.21
C HIS A 402 20.80 -23.26 -34.69
N ASP A 403 21.33 -22.26 -35.38
CA ASP A 403 20.97 -21.92 -36.76
C ASP A 403 22.19 -21.70 -37.66
N ASN A 404 23.05 -22.72 -37.77
CA ASN A 404 24.31 -22.63 -38.52
C ASN A 404 25.35 -21.69 -37.89
N ILE A 405 25.60 -21.87 -36.59
CA ILE A 405 26.58 -21.09 -35.82
C ILE A 405 27.97 -21.28 -36.45
N ASN A 406 28.56 -20.19 -36.94
CA ASN A 406 29.88 -20.17 -37.58
C ASN A 406 30.02 -21.18 -38.75
N GLY A 407 28.96 -21.35 -39.55
CA GLY A 407 29.00 -22.27 -40.69
C GLY A 407 28.93 -23.76 -40.30
N SER A 408 28.69 -24.07 -39.01
CA SER A 408 28.54 -25.45 -38.52
C SER A 408 27.07 -25.81 -38.35
N THR A 409 26.68 -26.97 -38.88
CA THR A 409 25.36 -27.60 -38.68
C THR A 409 25.39 -28.76 -37.66
N ALA A 410 26.55 -29.00 -37.03
CA ALA A 410 26.70 -30.09 -36.08
C ALA A 410 26.02 -29.75 -34.75
N THR A 411 25.18 -30.67 -34.28
CA THR A 411 24.50 -30.56 -32.98
C THR A 411 25.50 -30.66 -31.83
N PHE A 412 25.20 -29.99 -30.73
CA PHE A 412 25.97 -30.05 -29.49
C PHE A 412 25.05 -30.27 -28.30
N THR A 413 25.63 -30.50 -27.12
CA THR A 413 24.85 -30.68 -25.89
C THR A 413 25.20 -29.60 -24.88
N GLN A 414 24.18 -29.19 -24.15
CA GLN A 414 24.28 -28.29 -23.00
C GLN A 414 23.34 -28.79 -21.92
N LYS A 415 23.40 -28.23 -20.71
CA LYS A 415 22.48 -28.57 -19.63
C LYS A 415 22.12 -27.36 -18.78
N LEU A 416 21.08 -27.53 -17.98
CA LEU A 416 20.73 -26.59 -16.92
C LEU A 416 21.12 -27.18 -15.55
N GLY A 417 22.19 -26.67 -14.95
CA GLY A 417 22.62 -27.05 -13.61
C GLY A 417 21.82 -26.31 -12.54
N ILE A 418 21.18 -27.04 -11.62
CA ILE A 418 20.41 -26.45 -10.51
C ILE A 418 21.28 -26.41 -9.26
N GLY A 419 21.43 -25.24 -8.65
CA GLY A 419 22.27 -24.98 -7.47
C GLY A 419 23.76 -24.88 -7.78
N THR A 420 24.27 -25.76 -8.64
CA THR A 420 25.67 -25.78 -9.11
C THR A 420 25.73 -26.11 -10.61
N ALA A 421 26.78 -25.65 -11.29
CA ALA A 421 26.99 -25.93 -12.71
C ALA A 421 27.18 -27.42 -13.02
N THR A 422 27.71 -28.19 -12.06
CA THR A 422 27.96 -29.63 -12.18
C THR A 422 26.76 -30.50 -11.82
N SER A 423 25.67 -29.91 -11.31
CA SER A 423 24.45 -30.61 -10.91
C SER A 423 23.97 -31.63 -11.95
N THR A 424 23.53 -32.79 -11.46
CA THR A 424 23.04 -33.93 -12.26
C THR A 424 21.52 -34.06 -12.20
N LEU A 425 20.82 -33.10 -11.56
CA LEU A 425 19.37 -33.11 -11.43
C LEU A 425 18.66 -33.05 -12.79
N LEU A 426 19.26 -32.38 -13.77
CA LEU A 426 18.80 -32.34 -15.15
C LEU A 426 19.91 -32.87 -16.07
N PRO A 427 19.56 -33.68 -17.08
CA PRO A 427 20.53 -34.26 -18.01
C PRO A 427 21.10 -33.22 -18.98
N TYR A 428 22.15 -33.62 -19.70
CA TYR A 428 22.51 -32.94 -20.94
C TYR A 428 21.43 -33.16 -21.99
N VAL A 429 21.09 -32.09 -22.70
CA VAL A 429 20.09 -32.08 -23.75
C VAL A 429 20.76 -31.62 -25.05
N THR A 430 20.49 -32.35 -26.13
CA THR A 430 20.98 -32.04 -27.47
C THR A 430 20.26 -30.81 -28.02
N VAL A 431 21.02 -29.81 -28.46
CA VAL A 431 20.51 -28.65 -29.18
C VAL A 431 20.48 -28.98 -30.67
N ASN A 432 19.27 -29.22 -31.19
CA ASN A 432 19.05 -29.57 -32.58
C ASN A 432 19.11 -28.32 -33.48
N LEU A 433 19.57 -28.52 -34.72
CA LEU A 433 19.60 -27.49 -35.74
C LEU A 433 18.18 -26.99 -36.04
N ASN A 434 18.03 -25.67 -36.13
CA ASN A 434 16.81 -24.93 -36.46
C ASN A 434 15.60 -25.30 -35.59
N ASN A 435 15.81 -25.68 -34.32
CA ASN A 435 14.72 -25.88 -33.39
C ASN A 435 14.38 -24.59 -32.63
N TYR A 436 13.25 -23.98 -32.99
CA TYR A 436 12.72 -22.77 -32.35
C TYR A 436 11.64 -23.06 -31.31
N ASN A 437 11.30 -24.34 -31.09
CA ASN A 437 10.31 -24.74 -30.11
C ASN A 437 10.93 -24.81 -28.71
N GLU A 438 10.06 -24.66 -27.72
CA GLU A 438 10.43 -24.90 -26.34
C GLU A 438 10.74 -26.38 -26.09
N VAL A 439 11.88 -26.66 -25.47
CA VAL A 439 12.38 -28.00 -25.17
C VAL A 439 12.27 -28.27 -23.68
N TYR A 440 11.65 -29.38 -23.33
CA TYR A 440 11.55 -29.87 -21.96
C TYR A 440 12.88 -30.50 -21.51
N LEU A 441 13.39 -30.06 -20.36
CA LEU A 441 14.70 -30.49 -19.83
C LEU A 441 14.58 -31.55 -18.72
N GLY A 442 13.39 -31.69 -18.13
CA GLY A 442 13.14 -32.58 -17.00
C GLY A 442 12.47 -31.87 -15.82
N GLU A 443 12.26 -32.63 -14.74
CA GLU A 443 11.78 -32.09 -13.45
C GLU A 443 12.91 -32.12 -12.42
N PHE A 444 12.92 -31.14 -11.53
CA PHE A 444 13.79 -31.16 -10.36
C PHE A 444 13.02 -30.73 -9.10
N PRO A 445 13.23 -31.40 -7.96
CA PRO A 445 12.65 -30.98 -6.68
C PRO A 445 13.51 -29.91 -6.01
N LEU A 446 12.87 -28.90 -5.43
CA LEU A 446 13.43 -28.13 -4.33
C LEU A 446 12.78 -28.62 -3.05
N THR A 447 13.53 -29.29 -2.20
CA THR A 447 13.05 -29.87 -0.92
C THR A 447 13.05 -28.87 0.23
N VAL A 448 13.67 -27.70 0.02
CA VAL A 448 13.72 -26.59 0.96
C VAL A 448 13.50 -25.27 0.22
N TYR A 449 13.01 -24.27 0.95
CA TYR A 449 12.91 -22.90 0.50
C TYR A 449 14.30 -22.34 0.23
N ASN A 450 14.49 -21.78 -0.95
CA ASN A 450 15.76 -21.21 -1.37
C ASN A 450 15.63 -19.67 -1.46
N PRO A 451 16.10 -18.91 -0.45
CA PRO A 451 16.07 -17.45 -0.50
C PRO A 451 16.89 -16.90 -1.67
N THR A 452 17.95 -17.62 -2.04
CA THR A 452 18.70 -17.41 -3.28
C THR A 452 19.03 -18.78 -3.88
N LEU A 453 18.63 -19.01 -5.12
CA LEU A 453 18.98 -20.20 -5.90
C LEU A 453 19.79 -19.75 -7.12
N MET A 454 20.97 -20.31 -7.30
CA MET A 454 21.71 -20.17 -8.57
C MET A 454 21.33 -21.31 -9.50
N ILE A 455 21.03 -20.99 -10.75
CA ILE A 455 20.95 -21.97 -11.84
C ILE A 455 22.00 -21.63 -12.90
N TYR A 456 22.45 -22.62 -13.64
CA TYR A 456 23.59 -22.48 -14.54
C TYR A 456 23.27 -23.08 -15.91
N LEU A 457 23.39 -22.28 -16.96
CA LEU A 457 23.46 -22.80 -18.31
C LEU A 457 24.89 -23.28 -18.54
N THR A 458 25.09 -24.59 -18.69
CA THR A 458 26.41 -25.23 -18.68
C THR A 458 26.69 -25.94 -20.01
N ALA A 459 27.82 -25.60 -20.61
CA ALA A 459 28.37 -26.24 -21.81
C ALA A 459 28.74 -27.70 -21.54
N PHE A 460 28.88 -28.48 -22.62
CA PHE A 460 29.49 -29.81 -22.54
C PHE A 460 30.84 -29.80 -21.81
N ASN A 461 31.16 -30.88 -21.10
CA ASN A 461 32.44 -31.07 -20.43
C ASN A 461 33.54 -31.43 -21.43
N GLY A 462 33.96 -30.45 -22.24
CA GLY A 462 35.02 -30.60 -23.21
C GLY A 462 35.49 -29.27 -23.75
N THR A 463 36.66 -29.26 -24.40
CA THR A 463 37.28 -28.06 -24.96
C THR A 463 37.06 -27.91 -26.47
N ALA A 464 36.46 -28.91 -27.12
CA ALA A 464 36.22 -28.90 -28.56
C ALA A 464 35.21 -27.82 -28.97
N ALA A 465 35.67 -26.87 -29.79
CA ALA A 465 35.01 -25.60 -30.09
C ALA A 465 33.55 -25.70 -30.60
N ILE A 466 33.20 -26.78 -31.31
CA ILE A 466 31.84 -27.00 -31.81
C ILE A 466 30.96 -27.63 -30.71
N ALA A 467 31.48 -28.65 -30.05
CA ALA A 467 30.74 -29.47 -29.08
C ALA A 467 30.46 -28.75 -27.75
N ASN A 468 31.23 -27.73 -27.40
CA ASN A 468 31.06 -26.98 -26.15
C ASN A 468 30.28 -25.67 -26.31
N THR A 469 29.69 -25.40 -27.47
CA THR A 469 28.85 -24.22 -27.71
C THR A 469 27.72 -24.10 -26.67
N LEU A 470 27.41 -22.88 -26.25
CA LEU A 470 26.21 -22.54 -25.49
C LEU A 470 25.31 -21.62 -26.31
N VAL A 471 24.03 -21.93 -26.34
CA VAL A 471 23.01 -21.02 -26.88
C VAL A 471 21.72 -21.13 -26.08
N CYS A 472 21.11 -20.00 -25.78
CA CYS A 472 19.81 -19.98 -25.12
C CYS A 472 19.16 -18.61 -25.33
N ASP A 473 17.87 -18.63 -25.67
CA ASP A 473 16.98 -17.47 -25.69
C ASP A 473 16.47 -17.24 -24.26
N TYR A 474 15.63 -18.16 -23.76
CA TYR A 474 15.15 -18.10 -22.38
C TYR A 474 15.11 -19.49 -21.72
N ILE A 475 15.13 -19.48 -20.39
CA ILE A 475 14.84 -20.62 -19.52
C ILE A 475 13.50 -20.38 -18.85
N ARG A 476 12.61 -21.38 -18.84
CA ARG A 476 11.30 -21.30 -18.19
C ARG A 476 11.16 -22.39 -17.14
N LEU A 477 10.81 -21.99 -15.92
CA LEU A 477 10.58 -22.89 -14.79
C LEU A 477 9.09 -22.87 -14.44
N VAL A 478 8.47 -24.05 -14.43
CA VAL A 478 7.04 -24.21 -14.14
C VAL A 478 6.85 -24.95 -12.83
N PRO A 479 6.29 -24.30 -11.80
CA PRO A 479 5.83 -24.93 -10.57
C PRO A 479 4.93 -26.15 -10.82
N VAL A 480 5.15 -27.23 -10.08
CA VAL A 480 4.25 -28.39 -9.99
C VAL A 480 3.64 -28.35 -8.58
N LEU A 481 2.38 -27.92 -8.51
CA LEU A 481 1.67 -27.59 -7.26
C LEU A 481 0.77 -28.71 -6.77
#